data_AF-A0A452E0G0-F1
#
_entry.id   AF-A0A452E0G0-F1
#
_cell.length_a   1.000
_cell.length_b   1.000
_cell.length_c   1.000
_cell.angle_alpha   90.00
_cell.angle_beta   90.00
_cell.angle_gamma   90.00
#
_symmetry.space_group_name_H-M   'P 1'
#
loop_
_entity.id
_entity.type
_entity.pdbx_description
1 polymer ?
#
loop_
_entity_poly.entity_id
_entity_poly.type
_entity_poly.pdbx_seq_one_letter_code
_entity_poly.pdbx_strand_id
1 'polypeptide(L)'
;FLPPLSVAREHAKSFQLYPMDCSPPGSSIHGILQARILEWVENKQIRWGSRWDYILVSMSHTRIQWFSILNSFVVVLFLTGMVAMIILRTLHKDIIRYNQVCFPEDIQKDYGWKLVHGDVFRPPRHGMLLSILLGQGTQVLIMTFITLFLACLGFLSPANRGALMTCSVVLWVLMGASAGYVSAKVYKSFRGLKWKTNFLLTALLCPGVVFVDIFIMNLILWIEGSSSAISFGTLIGILALWFGISVPLTFLGAYVGSFQKQFDYPVSTNQIPRHIPHQDFIRRPLFSIIIGGVLPFGCIFIQLFFILNSIWSHQMYIMFGFLFLVFIILLITCSEATILLCYFHLCSEDYHWWWRAFLTSSFTAVYFFAYAVYYFFARLKITGIASTILYFGYTMIMVLIFFLFTGTIGFFSCFIFISKIYSVVKVD
;
A
#
# COMPACT_ATOMS: atom_id res chain seq x y z
N PHE A 1 -16.14 -16.94 -18.71
CA PHE A 1 -17.30 -16.93 -19.62
C PHE A 1 -18.21 -18.09 -19.25
N LEU A 2 -19.32 -17.82 -18.58
CA LEU A 2 -20.43 -18.78 -18.49
C LEU A 2 -21.40 -18.41 -19.61
N PRO A 3 -21.80 -19.36 -20.47
CA PRO A 3 -22.79 -19.09 -21.50
C PRO A 3 -24.17 -18.86 -20.85
N PRO A 4 -25.12 -18.25 -21.57
CA PRO A 4 -26.49 -18.10 -21.09
C PRO A 4 -27.12 -19.46 -20.71
N LEU A 5 -28.01 -19.43 -19.72
CA LEU A 5 -28.68 -20.57 -19.05
C LEU A 5 -29.30 -21.63 -19.98
N SER A 6 -29.51 -21.33 -21.26
CA SER A 6 -30.01 -22.28 -22.26
C SER A 6 -28.96 -23.31 -22.71
N VAL A 7 -27.67 -22.97 -22.71
CA VAL A 7 -26.59 -23.86 -23.21
C VAL A 7 -26.07 -24.82 -22.13
N ALA A 8 -26.23 -24.46 -20.85
CA ALA A 8 -25.82 -25.30 -19.72
C ALA A 8 -26.71 -26.55 -19.53
N ARG A 9 -27.88 -26.61 -20.17
CA ARG A 9 -28.81 -27.74 -20.05
C ARG A 9 -28.39 -28.96 -20.87
N GLU A 10 -27.61 -28.78 -21.94
CA GLU A 10 -27.23 -29.87 -22.84
C GLU A 10 -25.89 -30.54 -22.47
N HIS A 11 -24.93 -29.81 -21.89
CA HIS A 11 -23.61 -30.35 -21.57
C HIS A 11 -23.49 -31.06 -20.19
N ALA A 12 -24.58 -31.15 -19.41
CA ALA A 12 -24.58 -31.80 -18.10
C ALA A 12 -24.81 -33.33 -18.15
N LYS A 13 -24.84 -33.94 -19.34
CA LYS A 13 -24.95 -35.40 -19.45
C LYS A 13 -23.56 -36.02 -19.60
N SER A 14 -23.20 -36.81 -18.58
CA SER A 14 -22.13 -37.82 -18.52
C SER A 14 -20.69 -37.33 -18.30
N PHE A 15 -20.29 -37.25 -17.03
CA PHE A 15 -18.93 -37.60 -16.63
C PHE A 15 -18.97 -39.04 -16.13
N GLN A 16 -18.31 -39.97 -16.85
CA GLN A 16 -18.14 -41.35 -16.40
C GLN A 16 -17.03 -41.39 -15.34
N LEU A 17 -17.37 -41.75 -14.10
CA LEU A 17 -16.39 -42.21 -13.12
C LEU A 17 -16.14 -43.71 -13.31
N TYR A 18 -14.87 -44.11 -13.24
CA TYR A 18 -14.47 -45.52 -13.17
C TYR A 18 -15.12 -46.18 -11.95
N PRO A 19 -15.70 -47.37 -12.11
CA PRO A 19 -16.36 -48.02 -11.00
C PRO A 19 -15.39 -48.69 -10.03
N MET A 20 -15.61 -48.52 -8.73
CA MET A 20 -14.99 -49.29 -7.65
C MET A 20 -15.95 -50.39 -7.20
N ASP A 21 -15.46 -51.62 -7.06
CA ASP A 21 -16.23 -52.79 -6.63
C ASP A 21 -16.32 -52.82 -5.10
N CYS A 22 -17.54 -52.83 -4.57
CA CYS A 22 -17.81 -52.68 -3.13
C CYS A 22 -18.58 -53.88 -2.53
N SER A 23 -18.37 -55.08 -3.08
CA SER A 23 -19.08 -56.29 -2.64
C SER A 23 -18.69 -56.70 -1.21
N PRO A 24 -19.64 -57.10 -0.34
CA PRO A 24 -19.31 -57.55 1.01
C PRO A 24 -18.49 -58.85 0.95
N PRO A 25 -17.50 -59.04 1.86
CA PRO A 25 -16.62 -60.20 1.82
C PRO A 25 -17.44 -61.50 2.00
N GLY A 26 -17.48 -62.33 0.96
CA GLY A 26 -18.16 -63.63 0.96
C GLY A 26 -19.42 -63.75 0.08
N SER A 27 -19.82 -62.71 -0.66
CA SER A 27 -20.94 -62.83 -1.61
C SER A 27 -20.52 -63.47 -2.93
N SER A 28 -21.32 -64.41 -3.44
CA SER A 28 -21.14 -65.08 -4.74
C SER A 28 -21.42 -64.19 -5.97
N ILE A 29 -21.80 -62.93 -5.76
CA ILE A 29 -22.08 -61.92 -6.78
C ILE A 29 -20.95 -60.88 -6.74
N HIS A 30 -20.03 -60.95 -7.71
CA HIS A 30 -18.99 -59.94 -7.93
C HIS A 30 -19.50 -58.89 -8.93
N GLY A 31 -19.16 -57.61 -8.73
CA GLY A 31 -19.54 -56.53 -9.65
C GLY A 31 -20.82 -55.76 -9.31
N ILE A 32 -21.09 -55.45 -8.03
CA ILE A 32 -22.13 -54.47 -7.69
C ILE A 32 -21.56 -53.07 -7.94
N LEU A 33 -21.74 -52.61 -9.18
CA LEU A 33 -21.38 -51.26 -9.63
C LEU A 33 -22.39 -50.26 -9.04
N GLN A 34 -22.06 -49.63 -7.91
CA GLN A 34 -22.91 -48.58 -7.38
C GLN A 34 -22.65 -47.26 -8.12
N ALA A 35 -23.41 -47.02 -9.19
CA ALA A 35 -23.46 -45.72 -9.85
C ALA A 35 -24.08 -44.69 -8.89
N ARG A 36 -23.26 -43.79 -8.35
CA ARG A 36 -23.75 -42.71 -7.51
C ARG A 36 -24.28 -41.59 -8.42
N ILE A 37 -25.59 -41.52 -8.58
CA ILE A 37 -26.25 -40.42 -9.30
C ILE A 37 -26.24 -39.21 -8.37
N LEU A 38 -25.52 -38.17 -8.78
CA LEU A 38 -25.53 -36.87 -8.11
C LEU A 38 -26.71 -36.07 -8.67
N GLU A 39 -27.81 -36.02 -7.91
CA GLU A 39 -28.96 -35.21 -8.26
C GLU A 39 -28.87 -33.85 -7.54
N TRP A 40 -28.70 -32.79 -8.32
CA TRP A 40 -28.68 -31.42 -7.80
C TRP A 40 -30.11 -30.98 -7.49
N VAL A 41 -30.52 -31.09 -6.24
CA VAL A 41 -31.84 -30.60 -5.79
C VAL A 41 -31.75 -29.11 -5.46
N GLU A 42 -32.54 -28.29 -6.14
CA GLU A 42 -32.63 -26.87 -5.85
C GLU A 42 -33.32 -26.64 -4.50
N ASN A 43 -32.57 -26.12 -3.52
CA ASN A 43 -33.15 -25.66 -2.26
C ASN A 43 -33.80 -24.28 -2.45
N LYS A 44 -35.15 -24.25 -2.49
CA LYS A 44 -35.98 -23.05 -2.63
C LYS A 44 -36.19 -22.27 -1.33
N GLN A 45 -35.81 -22.83 -0.18
CA GLN A 45 -35.96 -22.16 1.12
C GLN A 45 -34.90 -21.08 1.33
N ILE A 46 -33.73 -21.23 0.68
CA ILE A 46 -32.61 -20.30 0.81
C ILE A 46 -32.57 -19.39 -0.42
N ARG A 47 -32.83 -18.09 -0.22
CA ARG A 47 -32.67 -17.07 -1.26
C ARG A 47 -31.22 -17.08 -1.75
N TRP A 48 -31.01 -16.86 -3.05
CA TRP A 48 -29.67 -16.89 -3.67
C TRP A 48 -28.63 -16.04 -2.91
N GLY A 49 -29.03 -14.84 -2.45
CA GLY A 49 -28.17 -13.93 -1.71
C GLY A 49 -27.71 -14.43 -0.34
N SER A 50 -28.50 -15.27 0.34
CA SER A 50 -28.19 -15.78 1.70
C SER A 50 -27.50 -17.14 1.71
N ARG A 51 -27.23 -17.73 0.53
CA ARG A 51 -26.56 -19.04 0.43
C ARG A 51 -25.15 -19.05 1.00
N TRP A 52 -24.50 -17.89 1.09
CA TRP A 52 -23.14 -17.76 1.60
C TRP A 52 -23.07 -17.42 3.09
N ASP A 53 -24.22 -17.17 3.75
CA ASP A 53 -24.27 -16.68 5.14
C ASP A 53 -23.66 -17.66 6.14
N TYR A 54 -23.79 -18.97 5.92
CA TYR A 54 -23.20 -19.97 6.81
C TYR A 54 -21.67 -19.92 6.85
N ILE A 55 -21.03 -19.57 5.72
CA ILE A 55 -19.58 -19.38 5.64
C ILE A 55 -19.18 -18.10 6.36
N LEU A 56 -19.98 -17.04 6.22
CA LEU A 56 -19.78 -15.75 6.89
C LEU A 56 -19.88 -15.87 8.43
N VAL A 57 -20.86 -16.64 8.92
CA VAL A 57 -21.13 -16.83 10.36
C VAL A 57 -20.13 -17.78 11.02
N SER A 58 -19.52 -18.70 10.27
CA SER A 58 -18.57 -19.69 10.81
C SER A 58 -17.21 -19.14 11.26
N MET A 59 -16.94 -17.84 11.08
CA MET A 59 -15.64 -17.24 11.43
C MET A 59 -15.53 -16.93 12.93
N SER A 60 -14.85 -17.81 13.67
CA SER A 60 -14.65 -17.75 15.13
C SER A 60 -13.63 -16.71 15.63
N HIS A 61 -13.00 -15.92 14.75
CA HIS A 61 -11.89 -15.02 15.10
C HIS A 61 -12.25 -13.52 15.22
N THR A 62 -13.52 -13.14 15.08
CA THR A 62 -13.98 -11.73 15.13
C THR A 62 -13.55 -11.01 16.41
N ARG A 63 -13.52 -11.70 17.55
CA ARG A 63 -13.11 -11.13 18.85
C ARG A 63 -11.64 -10.67 18.85
N ILE A 64 -10.76 -11.43 18.20
CA ILE A 64 -9.32 -11.11 18.11
C ILE A 64 -9.10 -9.89 17.20
N GLN A 65 -9.86 -9.79 16.11
CA GLN A 65 -9.77 -8.64 15.19
C GLN A 65 -10.25 -7.34 15.85
N TRP A 66 -11.36 -7.36 16.59
CA TRP A 66 -11.80 -6.20 17.37
C TRP A 66 -10.78 -5.77 18.43
N PHE A 67 -10.17 -6.73 19.14
CA PHE A 67 -9.11 -6.44 20.09
C PHE A 67 -7.91 -5.79 19.43
N SER A 68 -7.50 -6.27 18.25
CA SER A 68 -6.44 -5.64 17.46
C SER A 68 -6.77 -4.21 17.08
N ILE A 69 -7.99 -3.94 16.62
CA ILE A 69 -8.39 -2.59 16.20
C ILE A 69 -8.37 -1.63 17.39
N LEU A 70 -8.85 -2.07 18.55
CA LEU A 70 -8.83 -1.27 19.76
C LEU A 70 -7.40 -0.93 20.18
N ASN A 71 -6.49 -1.90 20.14
CA ASN A 71 -5.08 -1.66 20.44
C ASN A 71 -4.43 -0.65 19.47
N SER A 72 -4.65 -0.82 18.16
CA SER A 72 -4.13 0.11 17.15
C SER A 72 -4.75 1.51 17.27
N PHE A 73 -6.03 1.60 17.69
CA PHE A 73 -6.69 2.87 17.96
C PHE A 73 -6.07 3.60 19.16
N VAL A 74 -5.73 2.89 20.23
CA VAL A 74 -5.02 3.47 21.39
C VAL A 74 -3.65 4.03 20.98
N VAL A 75 -2.90 3.33 20.12
CA VAL A 75 -1.62 3.81 19.61
C VAL A 75 -1.79 5.12 18.81
N VAL A 76 -2.81 5.21 17.95
CA VAL A 76 -3.11 6.44 17.22
C VAL A 76 -3.51 7.58 18.16
N LEU A 77 -4.33 7.33 19.19
CA LEU A 77 -4.67 8.35 20.18
C LEU A 77 -3.45 8.88 20.93
N PHE A 78 -2.49 8.02 21.23
CA PHE A 78 -1.24 8.44 21.86
C PHE A 78 -0.39 9.30 20.91
N LEU A 79 -0.23 8.89 19.64
CA LEU A 79 0.55 9.61 18.65
C LEU A 79 -0.08 10.96 18.27
N THR A 80 -1.39 11.00 18.02
CA THR A 80 -2.15 12.25 17.85
C THR A 80 -1.92 13.20 19.03
N GLY A 81 -1.98 12.70 20.27
CA GLY A 81 -1.70 13.48 21.47
C GLY A 81 -0.29 14.07 21.49
N MET A 82 0.73 13.30 21.11
CA MET A 82 2.11 13.78 21.01
C MET A 82 2.27 14.86 19.93
N VAL A 83 1.71 14.64 18.74
CA VAL A 83 1.74 15.62 17.64
C VAL A 83 1.02 16.91 18.04
N ALA A 84 -0.15 16.78 18.67
CA ALA A 84 -0.93 17.91 19.17
C ALA A 84 -0.15 18.69 20.23
N MET A 85 0.52 18.01 21.18
CA MET A 85 1.39 18.68 22.15
C MET A 85 2.54 19.45 21.50
N ILE A 86 3.17 18.90 20.45
CA ILE A 86 4.23 19.61 19.72
C ILE A 86 3.67 20.88 19.08
N ILE A 87 2.56 20.78 18.36
CA ILE A 87 1.92 21.91 17.68
C ILE A 87 1.46 22.98 18.68
N LEU A 88 0.81 22.57 19.78
CA LEU A 88 0.36 23.47 20.84
C LEU A 88 1.54 24.14 21.54
N ARG A 89 2.64 23.41 21.78
CA ARG A 89 3.84 23.96 22.40
C ARG A 89 4.53 24.97 21.48
N THR A 90 4.62 24.72 20.17
CA THR A 90 5.14 25.71 19.21
C THR A 90 4.24 26.93 19.16
N LEU A 91 2.92 26.76 19.04
CA LEU A 91 1.97 27.88 19.00
C LEU A 91 1.97 28.70 20.29
N HIS A 92 1.95 28.07 21.47
CA HIS A 92 1.91 28.76 22.75
C HIS A 92 3.19 29.56 23.00
N LYS A 93 4.35 28.98 22.64
CA LYS A 93 5.64 29.68 22.72
C LYS A 93 5.70 30.87 21.75
N ASP A 94 5.09 30.74 20.56
CA ASP A 94 5.00 31.82 19.59
C ASP A 94 4.04 32.95 20.03
N ILE A 95 2.91 32.63 20.67
CA ILE A 95 1.98 33.62 21.25
C ILE A 95 2.66 34.42 22.38
N ILE A 96 3.36 33.74 23.30
CA ILE A 96 4.10 34.41 24.38
C ILE A 96 5.14 35.36 23.81
N ARG A 97 5.87 34.93 22.77
CA ARG A 97 6.85 35.78 22.10
C ARG A 97 6.20 37.01 21.47
N TYR A 98 5.03 36.87 20.85
CA TYR A 98 4.30 38.00 20.25
C TYR A 98 3.87 39.04 21.29
N ASN A 99 3.44 38.58 22.47
CA ASN A 99 3.07 39.46 23.58
C ASN A 99 4.29 40.14 24.24
N GLN A 100 5.49 39.55 24.12
CA GLN A 100 6.75 40.09 24.66
C GLN A 100 7.41 41.13 23.75
N VAL A 101 6.99 41.29 22.49
CA VAL A 101 7.54 42.30 21.55
C VAL A 101 7.27 43.75 22.03
N CYS A 102 6.47 43.95 23.08
CA CYS A 102 6.34 45.24 23.77
C CYS A 102 7.58 45.65 24.60
N PHE A 103 8.60 44.79 24.76
CA PHE A 103 9.85 45.12 25.46
C PHE A 103 11.07 44.69 24.62
N PRO A 104 11.83 45.63 24.01
CA PRO A 104 12.84 45.30 23.01
C PRO A 104 14.22 45.10 23.64
N GLU A 105 14.41 44.10 24.50
CA GLU A 105 15.75 43.65 24.92
C GLU A 105 15.74 42.13 25.13
N ASP A 106 15.90 41.41 24.02
CA ASP A 106 16.61 40.13 23.89
C ASP A 106 16.18 39.42 22.59
N ILE A 107 17.00 39.59 21.55
CA ILE A 107 17.00 38.73 20.36
C ILE A 107 17.55 37.39 20.82
N GLN A 108 16.70 36.62 21.50
CA GLN A 108 17.00 35.24 21.87
C GLN A 108 17.17 34.46 20.57
N LYS A 109 18.42 34.07 20.27
CA LYS A 109 18.81 33.28 19.09
C LYS A 109 17.75 32.22 18.80
N ASP A 110 17.15 32.26 17.63
CA ASP A 110 16.21 31.21 17.19
C ASP A 110 16.88 29.85 17.41
N TYR A 111 16.17 28.86 17.98
CA TYR A 111 16.75 27.56 18.32
C TYR A 111 16.22 26.45 17.39
N GLY A 112 17.13 25.59 16.93
CA GLY A 112 16.84 24.30 16.29
C GLY A 112 16.19 24.43 14.93
N TRP A 113 14.87 24.24 14.86
CA TRP A 113 14.14 24.18 13.59
C TRP A 113 13.98 25.53 12.91
N LYS A 114 13.76 26.62 13.66
CA LYS A 114 13.56 27.97 13.09
C LYS A 114 14.79 28.49 12.32
N LEU A 115 15.98 28.07 12.75
CA LEU A 115 17.25 28.41 12.12
C LEU A 115 17.41 27.87 10.69
N VAL A 116 16.61 26.87 10.34
CA VAL A 116 16.74 26.11 9.09
C VAL A 116 15.77 26.63 8.01
N HIS A 117 14.98 27.69 8.31
CA HIS A 117 13.98 28.24 7.39
C HIS A 117 14.52 28.50 5.97
N GLY A 118 15.76 28.98 5.87
CA GLY A 118 16.42 29.28 4.58
C GLY A 118 16.94 28.06 3.81
N ASP A 119 16.93 26.84 4.34
CA ASP A 119 17.44 25.65 3.65
C ASP A 119 16.42 24.50 3.53
N VAL A 120 15.28 24.58 4.22
CA VAL A 120 14.26 23.51 4.28
C VAL A 120 13.69 23.13 2.92
N PHE A 121 13.48 24.09 2.02
CA PHE A 121 12.88 23.85 0.69
C PHE A 121 13.90 23.64 -0.43
N ARG A 122 15.16 23.38 -0.09
CA ARG A 122 16.19 23.05 -1.08
C ARG A 122 15.83 21.74 -1.80
N PRO A 123 15.98 21.64 -3.13
CA PRO A 123 15.64 20.43 -3.87
C PRO A 123 16.45 19.23 -3.37
N PRO A 124 15.84 18.05 -3.24
CA PRO A 124 16.51 16.85 -2.75
C PRO A 124 17.53 16.31 -3.77
N ARG A 125 18.55 15.61 -3.26
CA ARG A 125 19.43 14.77 -4.09
C ARG A 125 18.57 13.73 -4.82
N HIS A 126 18.80 13.46 -6.10
CA HIS A 126 18.00 12.52 -6.90
C HIS A 126 16.49 12.83 -6.90
N GLY A 127 16.08 14.10 -6.96
CA GLY A 127 14.67 14.50 -6.93
C GLY A 127 13.78 13.87 -8.01
N MET A 128 14.34 13.42 -9.15
CA MET A 128 13.62 12.67 -10.18
C MET A 128 13.11 11.32 -9.69
N LEU A 129 13.94 10.55 -8.96
CA LEU A 129 13.53 9.25 -8.44
C LEU A 129 12.42 9.42 -7.39
N LEU A 130 12.57 10.43 -6.52
CA LEU A 130 11.57 10.72 -5.50
C LEU A 130 10.23 11.11 -6.11
N SER A 131 10.20 11.98 -7.14
CA SER A 131 8.95 12.35 -7.81
C SER A 131 8.26 11.15 -8.48
N ILE A 132 9.04 10.25 -9.08
CA ILE A 132 8.53 9.00 -9.68
C ILE A 132 7.87 8.11 -8.62
N LEU A 133 8.57 7.86 -7.51
CA LEU A 133 8.07 7.01 -6.42
C LEU A 133 6.82 7.62 -5.79
N LEU A 134 6.77 8.94 -5.60
CA LEU A 134 5.61 9.64 -5.06
C LEU A 134 4.40 9.54 -5.99
N GLY A 135 4.59 9.75 -7.30
CA GLY A 135 3.52 9.58 -8.29
C GLY A 135 2.95 8.15 -8.29
N GLN A 136 3.83 7.15 -8.36
CA GLN A 136 3.43 5.74 -8.30
C GLN A 136 2.73 5.38 -6.99
N GLY A 137 3.24 5.87 -5.86
CA GLY A 137 2.59 5.67 -4.57
C GLY A 137 1.25 6.37 -4.45
N THR A 138 1.03 7.53 -5.08
CA THR A 138 -0.31 8.17 -5.15
C THR A 138 -1.28 7.33 -5.98
N GLN A 139 -0.85 6.81 -7.13
CA GLN A 139 -1.68 5.92 -7.97
C GLN A 139 -2.13 4.69 -7.18
N VAL A 140 -1.19 4.02 -6.51
CA VAL A 140 -1.47 2.84 -5.67
C VAL A 140 -2.35 3.21 -4.46
N LEU A 141 -2.10 4.34 -3.79
CA LEU A 141 -2.88 4.80 -2.64
C LEU A 141 -4.35 5.05 -3.03
N ILE A 142 -4.60 5.76 -4.12
CA ILE A 142 -5.97 6.02 -4.57
C ILE A 142 -6.65 4.72 -5.03
N MET A 143 -5.94 3.85 -5.76
CA MET A 143 -6.46 2.56 -6.20
C MET A 143 -6.84 1.66 -5.02
N THR A 144 -5.97 1.55 -4.01
CA THR A 144 -6.21 0.72 -2.81
C THR A 144 -7.38 1.27 -2.00
N PHE A 145 -7.44 2.59 -1.80
CA PHE A 145 -8.55 3.24 -1.11
C PHE A 145 -9.89 2.97 -1.80
N ILE A 146 -10.00 3.22 -3.12
CA ILE A 146 -11.25 3.00 -3.87
C ILE A 146 -11.64 1.52 -3.86
N THR A 147 -10.67 0.61 -4.04
CA THR A 147 -10.93 -0.83 -4.04
C THR A 147 -11.49 -1.29 -2.70
N LEU A 148 -10.85 -0.89 -1.59
CA LEU A 148 -11.30 -1.24 -0.24
C LEU A 148 -12.63 -0.60 0.11
N PHE A 149 -12.88 0.64 -0.35
CA PHE A 149 -14.16 1.30 -0.16
C PHE A 149 -15.30 0.56 -0.89
N LEU A 150 -15.11 0.19 -2.16
CA LEU A 150 -16.09 -0.61 -2.92
C LEU A 150 -16.29 -2.01 -2.32
N ALA A 151 -15.22 -2.61 -1.77
CA ALA A 151 -15.31 -3.87 -1.05
C ALA A 151 -16.09 -3.73 0.26
N CYS A 152 -15.92 -2.62 0.98
CA CYS A 152 -16.65 -2.32 2.21
C CYS A 152 -18.15 -2.12 1.96
N LEU A 153 -18.54 -1.55 0.81
CA LEU A 153 -19.95 -1.42 0.41
C LEU A 153 -20.59 -2.74 -0.05
N GLY A 154 -19.81 -3.83 -0.17
CA GLY A 154 -20.31 -5.14 -0.59
C GLY A 154 -20.45 -5.33 -2.10
N PHE A 155 -20.04 -4.36 -2.92
CA PHE A 155 -20.06 -4.50 -4.39
C PHE A 155 -19.07 -5.55 -4.90
N LEU A 156 -17.99 -5.81 -4.14
CA LEU A 156 -16.98 -6.82 -4.44
C LEU A 156 -17.17 -8.10 -3.59
N SER A 157 -18.42 -8.56 -3.48
CA SER A 157 -18.77 -9.78 -2.73
C SER A 157 -18.01 -11.01 -3.27
N PRO A 158 -17.58 -11.95 -2.38
CA PRO A 158 -16.98 -13.23 -2.79
C PRO A 158 -17.81 -14.06 -3.78
N ALA A 159 -19.10 -13.73 -3.93
CA ALA A 159 -20.00 -14.33 -4.91
C ALA A 159 -19.55 -14.10 -6.37
N ASN A 160 -18.84 -13.00 -6.68
CA ASN A 160 -18.34 -12.71 -8.02
C ASN A 160 -16.83 -13.00 -8.10
N ARG A 161 -16.49 -14.26 -8.42
CA ARG A 161 -15.10 -14.72 -8.46
C ARG A 161 -14.25 -13.87 -9.42
N GLY A 162 -13.15 -13.33 -8.91
CA GLY A 162 -12.21 -12.52 -9.69
C GLY A 162 -12.60 -11.05 -9.87
N ALA A 163 -13.78 -10.62 -9.40
CA ALA A 163 -14.21 -9.22 -9.53
C ALA A 163 -13.29 -8.23 -8.79
N LEU A 164 -12.73 -8.64 -7.64
CA LEU A 164 -11.78 -7.81 -6.89
C LEU A 164 -10.51 -7.57 -7.73
N MET A 165 -9.93 -8.63 -8.29
CA MET A 165 -8.71 -8.54 -9.10
C MET A 165 -8.92 -7.70 -10.37
N THR A 166 -10.04 -7.91 -11.08
CA THR A 166 -10.36 -7.12 -12.28
C THR A 166 -10.62 -5.67 -11.95
N CYS A 167 -11.35 -5.38 -10.86
CA CYS A 167 -11.59 -4.03 -10.38
C CYS A 167 -10.27 -3.31 -10.03
N SER A 168 -9.37 -3.98 -9.29
CA SER A 168 -8.06 -3.41 -8.96
C SER A 168 -7.21 -3.11 -10.20
N VAL A 169 -7.17 -4.01 -11.19
CA VAL A 169 -6.42 -3.76 -12.44
C VAL A 169 -7.01 -2.57 -13.21
N VAL A 170 -8.33 -2.50 -13.37
CA VAL A 170 -8.99 -1.39 -14.07
C VAL A 170 -8.76 -0.07 -13.33
N LEU A 171 -8.94 -0.04 -12.00
CA LEU A 171 -8.67 1.15 -11.20
C LEU A 171 -7.21 1.57 -11.28
N TRP A 172 -6.27 0.63 -11.23
CA TRP A 172 -4.84 0.94 -11.34
C TRP A 172 -4.54 1.65 -12.66
N VAL A 173 -5.14 1.21 -13.77
CA VAL A 173 -4.94 1.80 -15.10
C VAL A 173 -5.52 3.20 -15.18
N LEU A 174 -6.76 3.38 -14.70
CA LEU A 174 -7.44 4.68 -14.67
C LEU A 174 -6.72 5.68 -13.77
N MET A 175 -6.10 5.21 -12.69
CA MET A 175 -5.29 6.04 -11.79
C MET A 175 -3.89 6.36 -12.37
N GLY A 176 -3.58 5.96 -13.60
CA GLY A 176 -2.35 6.40 -14.28
C GLY A 176 -2.26 7.93 -14.41
N ALA A 177 -3.37 8.63 -14.64
CA ALA A 177 -3.38 10.10 -14.70
C ALA A 177 -2.89 10.75 -13.41
N SER A 178 -3.30 10.25 -12.24
CA SER A 178 -2.90 10.82 -10.95
C SER A 178 -1.41 10.61 -10.68
N ALA A 179 -0.86 9.45 -11.07
CA ALA A 179 0.58 9.18 -11.01
C ALA A 179 1.40 10.19 -11.81
N GLY A 180 1.03 10.40 -13.08
CA GLY A 180 1.71 11.35 -13.96
C GLY A 180 1.62 12.78 -13.43
N TYR A 181 0.42 13.19 -13.00
CA TYR A 181 0.15 14.54 -12.48
C TYR A 181 1.00 14.87 -11.25
N VAL A 182 0.96 13.99 -10.23
CA VAL A 182 1.70 14.21 -8.99
C VAL A 182 3.20 14.19 -9.23
N SER A 183 3.70 13.21 -10.00
CA SER A 183 5.12 13.10 -10.33
C SER A 183 5.63 14.36 -11.04
N ALA A 184 4.93 14.83 -12.08
CA ALA A 184 5.34 16.02 -12.82
C ALA A 184 5.30 17.29 -11.96
N LYS A 185 4.27 17.46 -11.12
CA LYS A 185 4.12 18.62 -10.25
C LYS A 185 5.19 18.69 -9.16
N VAL A 186 5.49 17.56 -8.51
CA VAL A 186 6.56 17.46 -7.52
C VAL A 186 7.92 17.70 -8.18
N TYR A 187 8.19 17.08 -9.33
CA TYR A 187 9.44 17.25 -10.06
C TYR A 187 9.68 18.70 -10.50
N LYS A 188 8.63 19.38 -10.97
CA LYS A 188 8.69 20.81 -11.31
C LYS A 188 9.01 21.66 -10.08
N SER A 189 8.45 21.29 -8.92
CA SER A 189 8.71 21.97 -7.65
C SER A 189 10.16 21.79 -7.16
N PHE A 190 10.84 20.71 -7.58
CA PHE A 190 12.28 20.52 -7.39
C PHE A 190 13.16 21.25 -8.41
N ARG A 191 12.60 22.17 -9.22
CA ARG A 191 13.28 22.87 -10.31
C ARG A 191 13.77 21.94 -11.45
N GLY A 192 13.12 20.78 -11.61
CA GLY A 192 13.42 19.82 -12.68
C GLY A 192 12.88 20.26 -14.04
N LEU A 193 13.74 20.30 -15.07
CA LEU A 193 13.37 20.70 -16.44
C LEU A 193 12.96 19.52 -17.34
N LYS A 194 13.51 18.32 -17.08
CA LYS A 194 13.35 17.12 -17.92
C LYS A 194 12.03 16.37 -17.67
N TRP A 195 10.89 17.03 -17.88
CA TRP A 195 9.57 16.44 -17.59
C TRP A 195 9.24 15.20 -18.43
N LYS A 196 9.73 15.12 -19.68
CA LYS A 196 9.55 13.95 -20.56
C LYS A 196 10.20 12.69 -20.00
N THR A 197 11.45 12.79 -19.51
CA THR A 197 12.15 11.69 -18.84
C THR A 197 11.44 11.29 -17.55
N ASN A 198 10.98 12.27 -16.77
CA ASN A 198 10.23 12.02 -15.54
C ASN A 198 8.93 11.24 -15.81
N PHE A 199 8.18 11.63 -16.84
CA PHE A 199 6.99 10.89 -17.29
C PHE A 199 7.32 9.45 -17.68
N LEU A 200 8.31 9.26 -18.58
CA LEU A 200 8.66 7.94 -19.09
C LEU A 200 9.07 6.99 -17.96
N LEU A 201 9.90 7.46 -17.04
CA LEU A 201 10.30 6.68 -15.87
C LEU A 201 9.14 6.45 -14.91
N THR A 202 8.22 7.41 -14.75
CA THR A 202 7.00 7.21 -13.93
C THR A 202 6.14 6.10 -14.52
N ALA A 203 5.99 6.04 -15.84
CA ALA A 203 5.14 5.05 -16.50
C ALA A 203 5.78 3.64 -16.58
N LEU A 204 7.12 3.55 -16.55
CA LEU A 204 7.85 2.31 -16.81
C LEU A 204 8.56 1.69 -15.60
N LEU A 205 9.04 2.48 -14.63
CA LEU A 205 9.95 1.96 -13.59
C LEU A 205 9.26 0.94 -12.66
N CYS A 206 8.30 1.37 -11.84
CA CYS A 206 7.62 0.47 -10.91
C CYS A 206 6.75 -0.59 -11.62
N PRO A 207 5.96 -0.24 -12.65
CA PRO A 207 5.18 -1.24 -13.38
C PRO A 207 6.06 -2.26 -14.11
N GLY A 208 7.23 -1.83 -14.61
CA GLY A 208 8.21 -2.71 -15.24
C GLY A 208 8.84 -3.70 -14.27
N VAL A 209 9.18 -3.28 -13.04
CA VAL A 209 9.67 -4.20 -12.00
C VAL A 209 8.62 -5.27 -11.69
N VAL A 210 7.35 -4.88 -11.51
CA VAL A 210 6.26 -5.82 -11.25
C VAL A 210 6.04 -6.76 -12.45
N PHE A 211 6.10 -6.24 -13.67
CA PHE A 211 5.96 -7.06 -14.88
C PHE A 211 7.07 -8.10 -15.02
N VAL A 212 8.33 -7.72 -14.76
CA VAL A 212 9.47 -8.66 -14.79
C VAL A 212 9.31 -9.75 -13.74
N ASP A 213 8.89 -9.40 -12.52
CA ASP A 213 8.65 -10.38 -11.46
C ASP A 213 7.52 -11.36 -11.83
N ILE A 214 6.38 -10.85 -12.32
CA ILE A 214 5.27 -11.67 -12.82
C ILE A 214 5.73 -12.56 -13.99
N PHE A 215 6.54 -12.03 -14.90
CA PHE A 215 7.03 -12.77 -16.05
C PHE A 215 7.93 -13.93 -15.63
N ILE A 216 8.87 -13.72 -14.70
CA ILE A 216 9.73 -14.77 -14.14
C ILE A 216 8.89 -15.85 -13.45
N MET A 217 7.94 -15.46 -12.60
CA MET A 217 7.02 -16.40 -11.96
C MET A 217 6.21 -17.20 -12.99
N ASN A 218 5.73 -16.55 -14.06
CA ASN A 218 4.96 -17.19 -15.10
C ASN A 218 5.78 -18.17 -15.95
N LEU A 219 7.06 -17.88 -16.22
CA LEU A 219 7.98 -18.81 -16.89
C LEU A 219 8.12 -20.11 -16.09
N ILE A 220 8.27 -20.02 -14.76
CA ILE A 220 8.37 -21.19 -13.88
C ILE A 220 7.06 -22.00 -13.93
N LEU A 221 5.91 -21.34 -13.90
CA LEU A 221 4.60 -22.01 -14.00
C LEU A 221 4.41 -22.73 -15.34
N TRP A 222 4.93 -22.19 -16.44
CA TRP A 222 4.90 -22.87 -17.75
C TRP A 222 5.81 -24.10 -17.78
N ILE A 223 7.02 -24.01 -17.20
CA ILE A 223 7.96 -25.15 -17.12
C ILE A 223 7.33 -26.31 -16.34
N GLU A 224 6.64 -26.00 -15.24
CA GLU A 224 5.93 -26.98 -14.40
C GLU A 224 4.60 -27.46 -15.00
N GLY A 225 4.15 -26.92 -16.15
CA GLY A 225 2.88 -27.27 -16.77
C GLY A 225 1.65 -26.93 -15.91
N SER A 226 1.75 -25.93 -15.03
CA SER A 226 0.70 -25.60 -14.08
C SER A 226 -0.51 -24.96 -14.77
N SER A 227 -1.72 -25.40 -14.41
CA SER A 227 -2.99 -24.79 -14.84
C SER A 227 -3.19 -23.37 -14.28
N SER A 228 -2.36 -22.96 -13.31
CA SER A 228 -2.34 -21.60 -12.76
C SER A 228 -1.47 -20.63 -13.56
N ALA A 229 -0.77 -21.11 -14.61
CA ALA A 229 0.02 -20.26 -15.48
C ALA A 229 -0.87 -19.29 -16.25
N ILE A 230 -0.43 -18.03 -16.36
CA ILE A 230 -1.12 -17.02 -17.16
C ILE A 230 -0.95 -17.40 -18.63
N SER A 231 -2.08 -17.46 -19.34
CA SER A 231 -2.05 -17.75 -20.79
C SER A 231 -1.31 -16.65 -21.55
N PHE A 232 -0.62 -17.01 -22.63
CA PHE A 232 0.12 -16.05 -23.45
C PHE A 232 -0.76 -14.89 -23.94
N GLY A 233 -2.02 -15.17 -24.31
CA GLY A 233 -2.98 -14.14 -24.71
C GLY A 233 -3.32 -13.15 -23.59
N THR A 234 -3.44 -13.62 -22.34
CA THR A 234 -3.67 -12.74 -21.19
C THR A 234 -2.47 -11.83 -20.93
N LEU A 235 -1.25 -12.35 -21.13
CA LEU A 235 -0.02 -11.57 -20.96
C LEU A 235 0.09 -10.44 -22.00
N ILE A 236 -0.23 -10.73 -23.27
CA ILE A 236 -0.37 -9.70 -24.31
C ILE A 236 -1.48 -8.70 -23.94
N GLY A 237 -2.61 -9.17 -23.42
CA GLY A 237 -3.70 -8.31 -22.96
C GLY A 237 -3.26 -7.32 -21.88
N ILE A 238 -2.50 -7.77 -20.88
CA ILE A 238 -1.95 -6.91 -19.81
C ILE A 238 -0.97 -5.89 -20.39
N LEU A 239 -0.08 -6.31 -21.31
CA LEU A 239 0.84 -5.40 -22.00
C LEU A 239 0.10 -4.34 -22.84
N ALA A 240 -0.91 -4.75 -23.60
CA ALA A 240 -1.74 -3.84 -24.38
C ALA A 240 -2.47 -2.84 -23.50
N LEU A 241 -2.94 -3.27 -22.32
CA LEU A 241 -3.59 -2.41 -21.34
C LEU A 241 -2.58 -1.40 -20.74
N TRP A 242 -1.38 -1.86 -20.39
CA TRP A 242 -0.32 -1.02 -19.84
C TRP A 242 0.16 0.04 -20.87
N PHE A 243 0.61 -0.38 -22.05
CA PHE A 243 1.14 0.53 -23.07
C PHE A 243 0.05 1.31 -23.84
N GLY A 244 -1.12 0.71 -24.05
CA GLY A 244 -2.21 1.31 -24.82
C GLY A 244 -3.09 2.26 -24.04
N ILE A 245 -3.23 2.08 -22.72
CA ILE A 245 -4.10 2.93 -21.88
C ILE A 245 -3.31 3.60 -20.77
N SER A 246 -2.62 2.85 -19.92
CA SER A 246 -1.97 3.41 -18.71
C SER A 246 -0.84 4.41 -19.05
N VAL A 247 0.00 4.12 -20.04
CA VAL A 247 1.09 5.00 -20.49
C VAL A 247 0.55 6.32 -21.09
N PRO A 248 -0.42 6.33 -22.02
CA PRO A 248 -1.05 7.58 -22.47
C PRO A 248 -1.73 8.36 -21.34
N LEU A 249 -2.37 7.67 -20.40
CA LEU A 249 -3.07 8.33 -19.30
C LEU A 249 -2.09 8.99 -18.31
N THR A 250 -0.96 8.32 -18.01
CA THR A 250 0.16 8.92 -17.25
C THR A 250 0.78 10.10 -18.00
N PHE A 251 0.86 10.05 -19.34
CA PHE A 251 1.34 11.18 -20.14
C PHE A 251 0.42 12.39 -20.00
N LEU A 252 -0.89 12.20 -20.15
CA LEU A 252 -1.89 13.27 -19.99
C LEU A 252 -1.79 13.91 -18.60
N GLY A 253 -1.70 13.08 -17.55
CA GLY A 253 -1.51 13.57 -16.18
C GLY A 253 -0.22 14.39 -16.03
N ALA A 254 0.90 13.87 -16.53
CA ALA A 254 2.20 14.53 -16.46
C ALA A 254 2.25 15.83 -17.27
N TYR A 255 1.61 15.86 -18.43
CA TYR A 255 1.45 17.07 -19.24
C TYR A 255 0.75 18.15 -18.40
N VAL A 256 -0.45 17.89 -17.89
CA VAL A 256 -1.19 18.85 -17.06
C VAL A 256 -0.38 19.28 -15.82
N GLY A 257 0.26 18.35 -15.12
CA GLY A 257 1.07 18.63 -13.94
C GLY A 257 2.30 19.52 -14.24
N SER A 258 2.87 19.39 -15.44
CA SER A 258 4.03 20.18 -15.86
C SER A 258 3.70 21.63 -16.22
N PHE A 259 2.47 21.93 -16.65
CA PHE A 259 2.04 23.30 -16.96
C PHE A 259 1.51 24.05 -15.74
N GLN A 260 1.05 23.36 -14.70
CA GLN A 260 0.59 24.01 -13.47
C GLN A 260 1.72 24.73 -12.70
N LYS A 261 1.34 25.70 -11.87
CA LYS A 261 2.27 26.41 -10.98
C LYS A 261 2.93 25.42 -10.01
N GLN A 262 4.19 25.68 -9.69
CA GLN A 262 4.93 24.98 -8.64
C GLN A 262 4.21 25.13 -7.30
N PHE A 263 4.49 24.24 -6.34
CA PHE A 263 4.03 24.46 -4.97
C PHE A 263 4.58 25.79 -4.43
N ASP A 264 3.72 26.56 -3.77
CA ASP A 264 4.12 27.81 -3.13
C ASP A 264 4.96 27.47 -1.90
N TYR A 265 6.23 27.83 -1.93
CA TYR A 265 7.12 27.69 -0.79
C TYR A 265 6.98 28.94 0.10
N PRO A 266 6.70 28.79 1.41
CA PRO A 266 6.52 29.94 2.30
C PRO A 266 7.82 30.72 2.53
N VAL A 267 8.98 30.10 2.30
CA VAL A 267 10.30 30.70 2.58
C VAL A 267 11.23 30.49 1.39
N SER A 268 11.99 31.54 1.05
CA SER A 268 13.03 31.49 0.03
C SER A 268 14.28 30.76 0.53
N THR A 269 14.95 30.04 -0.38
CA THR A 269 16.19 29.33 -0.06
C THR A 269 17.41 30.25 -0.11
N ASN A 270 18.29 30.16 0.88
CA ASN A 270 19.60 30.81 0.89
C ASN A 270 20.54 30.22 -0.18
N GLN A 271 21.46 31.05 -0.69
CA GLN A 271 22.41 30.62 -1.71
C GLN A 271 23.42 29.60 -1.17
N ILE A 272 23.98 29.87 0.02
CA ILE A 272 24.98 29.02 0.67
C ILE A 272 24.28 28.05 1.63
N PRO A 273 24.50 26.72 1.50
CA PRO A 273 23.92 25.75 2.42
C PRO A 273 24.59 25.86 3.79
N ARG A 274 23.79 25.84 4.86
CA ARG A 274 24.28 25.82 6.23
C ARG A 274 24.97 24.49 6.58
N HIS A 275 26.03 24.56 7.39
CA HIS A 275 26.68 23.37 7.94
C HIS A 275 25.79 22.68 8.98
N ILE A 276 25.65 21.34 8.86
CA ILE A 276 24.81 20.53 9.75
C ILE A 276 25.65 20.10 10.96
N PRO A 277 25.20 20.33 12.21
CA PRO A 277 25.93 19.89 13.39
C PRO A 277 25.99 18.35 13.48
N HIS A 278 26.98 17.84 14.21
CA HIS A 278 27.09 16.40 14.45
C HIS A 278 25.90 15.90 15.27
N GLN A 279 25.29 14.80 14.81
CA GLN A 279 24.12 14.20 15.43
C GLN A 279 24.49 13.02 16.33
N ASP A 280 23.79 12.91 17.46
CA ASP A 280 23.82 11.74 18.35
C ASP A 280 23.45 10.46 17.58
N PHE A 281 23.89 9.29 18.07
CA PHE A 281 23.64 7.99 17.44
C PHE A 281 22.15 7.74 17.13
N ILE A 282 21.27 8.08 18.07
CA ILE A 282 19.80 7.92 17.93
C ILE A 282 19.23 8.82 16.82
N ARG A 283 19.87 9.97 16.57
CA ARG A 283 19.40 10.95 15.59
C ARG A 283 19.94 10.70 14.20
N ARG A 284 20.89 9.76 14.05
CA ARG A 284 21.44 9.37 12.74
C ARG A 284 20.32 8.94 11.79
N PRO A 285 20.44 9.26 10.50
CA PRO A 285 19.37 9.07 9.50
C PRO A 285 18.83 7.64 9.46
N LEU A 286 19.72 6.64 9.46
CA LEU A 286 19.33 5.24 9.32
C LEU A 286 18.57 4.74 10.55
N PHE A 287 19.02 5.08 11.75
CA PHE A 287 18.41 4.62 12.99
C PHE A 287 17.00 5.20 13.17
N SER A 288 16.83 6.49 12.85
CA SER A 288 15.51 7.14 12.88
C SER A 288 14.52 6.51 11.90
N ILE A 289 14.95 6.19 10.68
CA ILE A 289 14.12 5.52 9.66
C ILE A 289 13.67 4.14 10.18
N ILE A 290 14.59 3.37 10.78
CA ILE A 290 14.29 2.04 11.31
C ILE A 290 13.23 2.11 12.41
N ILE A 291 13.38 3.03 13.37
CA ILE A 291 12.43 3.21 14.47
C ILE A 291 11.05 3.63 13.96
N GLY A 292 11.00 4.55 12.99
CA GLY A 292 9.73 5.09 12.52
C GLY A 292 8.78 4.07 11.91
N GLY A 293 9.31 3.01 11.29
CA GLY A 293 8.50 1.94 10.71
C GLY A 293 7.94 0.94 11.73
N VAL A 294 8.42 0.94 12.98
CA VAL A 294 7.99 -0.05 14.00
C VAL A 294 6.55 0.19 14.43
N LEU A 295 6.16 1.46 14.62
CA LEU A 295 4.82 1.81 15.11
C LEU A 295 3.73 1.47 14.09
N PRO A 296 3.82 1.86 12.80
CA PRO A 296 2.84 1.46 11.81
C PRO A 296 2.78 -0.06 11.61
N PHE A 297 3.92 -0.76 11.73
CA PHE A 297 3.97 -2.22 11.64
C PHE A 297 3.21 -2.88 12.80
N GLY A 298 3.43 -2.40 14.04
CA GLY A 298 2.70 -2.87 15.22
C GLY A 298 1.18 -2.72 15.07
N CYS A 299 0.71 -1.60 14.50
CA CYS A 299 -0.71 -1.33 14.28
C CYS A 299 -1.39 -2.31 13.30
N ILE A 300 -0.64 -2.90 12.36
CA ILE A 300 -1.20 -3.78 11.32
C ILE A 300 -0.83 -5.26 11.52
N PHE A 301 0.06 -5.59 12.46
CA PHE A 301 0.66 -6.91 12.60
C PHE A 301 -0.37 -8.05 12.65
N ILE A 302 -1.41 -7.90 13.48
CA ILE A 302 -2.46 -8.93 13.63
C ILE A 302 -3.29 -9.04 12.34
N GLN A 303 -3.60 -7.92 11.70
CA GLN A 303 -4.35 -7.91 10.44
C GLN A 303 -3.55 -8.56 9.31
N LEU A 304 -2.24 -8.29 9.27
CA LEU A 304 -1.31 -8.87 8.33
C LEU A 304 -1.24 -10.40 8.46
N PHE A 305 -1.24 -10.92 9.69
CA PHE A 305 -1.33 -12.35 9.94
C PHE A 305 -2.59 -12.97 9.33
N PHE A 306 -3.76 -12.34 9.52
CA PHE A 306 -5.01 -12.83 8.92
C PHE A 306 -4.99 -12.78 7.39
N ILE A 307 -4.40 -11.74 6.79
CA ILE A 307 -4.24 -11.63 5.34
C ILE A 307 -3.33 -12.75 4.82
N LEU A 308 -2.17 -13.01 5.45
CA LEU A 308 -1.25 -14.06 5.03
C LEU A 308 -1.85 -15.47 5.20
N ASN A 309 -2.57 -15.74 6.29
CA ASN A 309 -3.32 -16.98 6.43
C ASN A 309 -4.38 -17.13 5.34
N SER A 310 -5.01 -16.02 4.94
CA SER A 310 -6.06 -16.08 3.92
C SER A 310 -5.52 -16.41 2.54
N ILE A 311 -4.43 -15.76 2.14
CA ILE A 311 -3.81 -15.95 0.84
C ILE A 311 -3.17 -17.34 0.73
N TRP A 312 -2.49 -17.80 1.78
CA TRP A 312 -1.63 -18.98 1.70
C TRP A 312 -2.14 -20.23 2.40
N SER A 313 -3.08 -20.12 3.35
CA SER A 313 -3.61 -21.25 4.14
C SER A 313 -5.09 -21.55 3.85
N HIS A 314 -5.61 -21.08 2.71
CA HIS A 314 -6.99 -21.31 2.23
C HIS A 314 -8.11 -20.90 3.21
N GLN A 315 -7.83 -20.05 4.20
CA GLN A 315 -8.86 -19.50 5.08
C GLN A 315 -9.53 -18.30 4.41
N MET A 316 -10.84 -18.34 4.16
CA MET A 316 -11.49 -17.20 3.50
C MET A 316 -11.55 -16.00 4.45
N TYR A 317 -10.88 -14.90 4.11
CA TYR A 317 -11.01 -13.63 4.82
C TYR A 317 -12.13 -12.81 4.16
N ILE A 318 -13.24 -12.63 4.87
CA ILE A 318 -14.44 -11.99 4.31
C ILE A 318 -14.76 -10.64 4.98
N MET A 319 -13.90 -10.19 5.89
CA MET A 319 -14.10 -9.01 6.73
C MET A 319 -13.48 -7.75 6.08
N PHE A 320 -13.95 -7.40 4.88
CA PHE A 320 -13.45 -6.23 4.13
C PHE A 320 -13.67 -4.89 4.85
N GLY A 321 -14.75 -4.75 5.63
CA GLY A 321 -14.98 -3.55 6.45
C GLY A 321 -13.90 -3.34 7.52
N PHE A 322 -13.47 -4.42 8.18
CA PHE A 322 -12.36 -4.39 9.15
C PHE A 322 -11.05 -4.03 8.48
N LEU A 323 -10.80 -4.58 7.28
CA LEU A 323 -9.60 -4.27 6.50
C LEU A 323 -9.55 -2.79 6.11
N PHE A 324 -10.69 -2.20 5.71
CA PHE A 324 -10.77 -0.78 5.40
C PHE A 324 -10.49 0.09 6.62
N LEU A 325 -11.04 -0.23 7.80
CA LEU A 325 -10.77 0.51 9.04
C LEU A 325 -9.28 0.46 9.42
N VAL A 326 -8.66 -0.73 9.37
CA VAL A 326 -7.23 -0.89 9.64
C VAL A 326 -6.38 -0.12 8.62
N PHE A 327 -6.81 -0.06 7.35
CA PHE A 327 -6.14 0.75 6.33
C PHE A 327 -6.16 2.25 6.68
N ILE A 328 -7.28 2.79 7.15
CA ILE A 328 -7.36 4.20 7.61
C ILE A 328 -6.44 4.43 8.82
N ILE A 329 -6.48 3.55 9.81
CA ILE A 329 -5.60 3.61 10.99
C ILE A 329 -4.13 3.58 10.58
N LEU A 330 -3.76 2.76 9.60
CA LEU A 330 -2.41 2.71 9.06
C LEU A 330 -2.01 4.04 8.42
N LEU A 331 -2.87 4.66 7.61
CA LEU A 331 -2.55 5.95 6.97
C LEU A 331 -2.31 7.05 8.01
N ILE A 332 -3.12 7.08 9.08
CA ILE A 332 -2.98 8.03 10.19
C ILE A 332 -1.69 7.74 10.99
N THR A 333 -1.43 6.48 11.33
CA THR A 333 -0.21 6.12 12.07
C THR A 333 1.05 6.46 11.27
N CYS A 334 1.05 6.18 9.96
CA CYS A 334 2.16 6.52 9.07
C CYS A 334 2.39 8.04 9.00
N SER A 335 1.33 8.85 8.91
CA SER A 335 1.47 10.30 8.85
C SER A 335 1.99 10.90 10.16
N GLU A 336 1.49 10.42 11.30
CA GLU A 336 1.91 10.92 12.61
C GLU A 336 3.34 10.52 12.95
N ALA A 337 3.70 9.25 12.74
CA ALA A 337 5.07 8.77 12.99
C ALA A 337 6.10 9.55 12.15
N THR A 338 5.80 9.84 10.89
CA THR A 338 6.71 10.62 10.02
C THR A 338 6.78 12.08 10.44
N ILE A 339 5.65 12.72 10.79
CA ILE A 339 5.64 14.10 11.29
C ILE A 339 6.47 14.23 12.57
N LEU A 340 6.29 13.33 13.54
CA LEU A 340 7.03 13.34 14.80
C LEU A 340 8.54 13.24 14.57
N LEU A 341 8.98 12.27 13.77
CA LEU A 341 10.41 12.10 13.47
C LEU A 341 10.97 13.25 12.64
N CYS A 342 10.19 13.77 11.69
CA CYS A 342 10.56 14.94 10.91
C CYS A 342 10.75 16.17 11.81
N TYR A 343 9.90 16.38 12.81
CA TYR A 343 10.05 17.46 13.77
C TYR A 343 11.33 17.32 14.60
N PHE A 344 11.63 16.13 15.14
CA PHE A 344 12.88 15.90 15.89
C PHE A 344 14.13 16.10 15.03
N HIS A 345 14.07 15.77 13.74
CA HIS A 345 15.16 16.05 12.80
C HIS A 345 15.35 17.55 12.56
N LEU A 346 14.27 18.30 12.37
CA LEU A 346 14.34 19.75 12.23
C LEU A 346 14.87 20.42 13.50
N CYS A 347 14.47 19.94 14.69
CA CYS A 347 15.04 20.38 15.96
C CYS A 347 16.55 20.12 16.08
N SER A 348 17.09 19.18 15.30
CA SER A 348 18.51 18.84 15.23
C SER A 348 19.25 19.57 14.10
N GLU A 349 18.65 20.63 13.55
CA GLU A 349 19.21 21.49 12.49
C GLU A 349 19.49 20.78 11.16
N ASP A 350 18.81 19.67 10.88
CA ASP A 350 18.98 18.92 9.62
C ASP A 350 17.81 19.13 8.67
N TYR A 351 18.09 19.79 7.55
CA TYR A 351 17.10 20.07 6.50
C TYR A 351 16.91 18.94 5.48
N HIS A 352 17.63 17.82 5.56
CA HIS A 352 17.50 16.72 4.59
C HIS A 352 16.29 15.83 4.87
N TRP A 353 15.10 16.43 4.93
CA TRP A 353 13.88 15.76 5.34
C TRP A 353 13.18 15.01 4.19
N TRP A 354 13.33 15.43 2.93
CA TRP A 354 12.58 14.89 1.78
C TRP A 354 12.62 13.35 1.65
N TRP A 355 13.82 12.78 1.54
CA TRP A 355 13.98 11.31 1.44
C TRP A 355 13.71 10.61 2.76
N ARG A 356 14.01 11.27 3.88
CA ARG A 356 13.77 10.69 5.21
C ARG A 356 12.28 10.51 5.46
N ALA A 357 11.47 11.54 5.19
CA ALA A 357 10.02 11.49 5.35
C ALA A 357 9.39 10.34 4.54
N PHE A 358 9.85 10.13 3.30
CA PHE A 358 9.41 9.01 2.48
C PHE A 358 9.87 7.66 3.08
N LEU A 359 11.16 7.52 3.39
CA LEU A 359 11.73 6.25 3.86
C LEU A 359 11.23 5.83 5.24
N THR A 360 10.96 6.77 6.14
CA THR A 360 10.53 6.49 7.52
C THR A 360 9.23 5.69 7.56
N SER A 361 8.20 6.07 6.81
CA SER A 361 6.96 5.29 6.73
C SER A 361 7.09 4.06 5.83
N SER A 362 7.81 4.18 4.71
CA SER A 362 8.09 3.07 3.81
C SER A 362 8.84 1.91 4.47
N PHE A 363 9.64 2.17 5.51
CA PHE A 363 10.38 1.13 6.23
C PHE A 363 9.46 0.09 6.89
N THR A 364 8.19 0.44 7.13
CA THR A 364 7.13 -0.51 7.53
C THR A 364 7.03 -1.71 6.58
N ALA A 365 7.28 -1.51 5.28
CA ALA A 365 7.28 -2.58 4.29
C ALA A 365 8.45 -3.57 4.49
N VAL A 366 9.58 -3.12 5.01
CA VAL A 366 10.73 -3.99 5.35
C VAL A 366 10.37 -4.90 6.54
N TYR A 367 9.67 -4.37 7.55
CA TYR A 367 9.14 -5.18 8.63
C TYR A 367 8.10 -6.18 8.16
N PHE A 368 7.23 -5.80 7.21
CA PHE A 368 6.33 -6.74 6.55
C PHE A 368 7.12 -7.84 5.83
N PHE A 369 8.15 -7.52 5.04
CA PHE A 369 8.96 -8.54 4.38
C PHE A 369 9.62 -9.50 5.37
N ALA A 370 10.22 -8.98 6.44
CA ALA A 370 10.83 -9.80 7.50
C ALA A 370 9.79 -10.73 8.17
N TYR A 371 8.57 -10.23 8.39
CA TYR A 371 7.49 -11.04 8.92
C TYR A 371 7.02 -12.13 7.94
N ALA A 372 6.97 -11.83 6.64
CA ALA A 372 6.64 -12.81 5.62
C ALA A 372 7.70 -13.94 5.56
N VAL A 373 8.99 -13.60 5.66
CA VAL A 373 10.07 -14.59 5.79
C VAL A 373 9.86 -15.47 7.03
N TYR A 374 9.59 -14.86 8.20
CA TYR A 374 9.27 -15.61 9.42
C TYR A 374 8.04 -16.53 9.22
N TYR A 375 6.97 -16.03 8.61
CA TYR A 375 5.75 -16.77 8.34
C TYR A 375 5.98 -17.97 7.42
N PHE A 376 6.85 -17.82 6.41
CA PHE A 376 7.28 -18.91 5.54
C PHE A 376 7.89 -20.07 6.33
N PHE A 377 8.85 -19.81 7.22
CA PHE A 377 9.51 -20.87 7.98
C PHE A 377 8.66 -21.42 9.13
N ALA A 378 7.87 -20.58 9.80
CA ALA A 378 7.15 -20.97 11.02
C ALA A 378 5.80 -21.63 10.75
N ARG A 379 5.13 -21.32 9.63
CA ARG A 379 3.74 -21.72 9.39
C ARG A 379 3.53 -22.46 8.07
N LEU A 380 4.26 -22.11 7.02
CA LEU A 380 4.08 -22.71 5.71
C LEU A 380 4.86 -24.03 5.60
N LYS A 381 4.16 -25.10 5.23
CA LYS A 381 4.75 -26.42 4.94
C LYS A 381 4.97 -26.58 3.42
N ILE A 382 5.61 -25.60 2.79
CA ILE A 382 5.91 -25.63 1.35
C ILE A 382 7.26 -26.32 1.16
N THR A 383 7.29 -27.39 0.37
CA THR A 383 8.52 -28.17 0.10
C THR A 383 9.08 -27.96 -1.32
N GLY A 384 8.28 -27.47 -2.26
CA GLY A 384 8.69 -27.30 -3.67
C GLY A 384 9.40 -25.98 -3.95
N ILE A 385 10.50 -26.04 -4.71
CA ILE A 385 11.31 -24.86 -5.11
C ILE A 385 10.45 -23.86 -5.91
N ALA A 386 9.65 -24.34 -6.86
CA ALA A 386 8.75 -23.49 -7.65
C ALA A 386 7.76 -22.71 -6.76
N SER A 387 7.17 -23.39 -5.77
CA SER A 387 6.25 -22.76 -4.81
C SER A 387 6.94 -21.76 -3.89
N THR A 388 8.20 -22.00 -3.51
CA THR A 388 9.01 -21.03 -2.75
C THR A 388 9.27 -19.76 -3.56
N ILE A 389 9.64 -19.89 -4.84
CA ILE A 389 9.89 -18.72 -5.71
C ILE A 389 8.59 -17.93 -5.91
N LEU A 390 7.47 -18.61 -6.15
CA LEU A 390 6.16 -17.95 -6.28
C LEU A 390 5.78 -17.20 -4.99
N TYR A 391 5.99 -17.82 -3.82
CA TYR A 391 5.73 -17.17 -2.54
C TYR A 391 6.50 -15.86 -2.39
N PHE A 392 7.82 -15.89 -2.63
CA PHE A 392 8.66 -14.70 -2.50
C PHE A 392 8.41 -13.66 -3.59
N GLY A 393 8.13 -14.05 -4.83
CA GLY A 393 7.77 -13.11 -5.91
C GLY A 393 6.49 -12.35 -5.59
N TYR A 394 5.38 -13.06 -5.29
CA TYR A 394 4.13 -12.39 -4.89
C TYR A 394 4.30 -11.53 -3.62
N THR A 395 5.11 -11.99 -2.65
CA THR A 395 5.42 -11.21 -1.45
C THR A 395 6.19 -9.94 -1.79
N MET A 396 7.16 -9.99 -2.73
CA MET A 396 7.90 -8.81 -3.19
C MET A 396 6.98 -7.78 -3.84
N ILE A 397 6.02 -8.21 -4.66
CA ILE A 397 5.01 -7.31 -5.23
C ILE A 397 4.18 -6.64 -4.12
N MET A 398 3.70 -7.41 -3.15
CA MET A 398 2.93 -6.86 -2.02
C MET A 398 3.74 -5.86 -1.20
N VAL A 399 5.00 -6.17 -0.90
CA VAL A 399 5.91 -5.30 -0.16
C VAL A 399 6.22 -4.03 -0.95
N LEU A 400 6.43 -4.11 -2.27
CA LEU A 400 6.67 -2.94 -3.12
C LEU A 400 5.45 -2.01 -3.15
N ILE A 401 4.25 -2.55 -3.33
CA ILE A 401 2.99 -1.80 -3.26
C ILE A 401 2.88 -1.11 -1.90
N PHE A 402 3.13 -1.85 -0.81
CA PHE A 402 3.10 -1.34 0.55
C PHE A 402 4.11 -0.20 0.78
N PHE A 403 5.34 -0.38 0.31
CA PHE A 403 6.43 0.59 0.37
C PHE A 403 6.06 1.91 -0.32
N LEU A 404 5.45 1.83 -1.51
CA LEU A 404 5.08 3.00 -2.30
C LEU A 404 3.99 3.84 -1.64
N PHE A 405 2.85 3.25 -1.25
CA PHE A 405 1.76 4.06 -0.69
C PHE A 405 2.07 4.57 0.72
N THR A 406 2.75 3.78 1.56
CA THR A 406 3.14 4.22 2.91
C THR A 406 4.19 5.34 2.85
N GLY A 407 5.14 5.27 1.92
CA GLY A 407 6.11 6.34 1.69
C GLY A 407 5.45 7.64 1.23
N THR A 408 4.51 7.53 0.30
CA THR A 408 3.79 8.69 -0.25
C THR A 408 2.95 9.41 0.80
N ILE A 409 2.22 8.69 1.67
CA ILE A 409 1.46 9.34 2.75
C ILE A 409 2.42 10.05 3.73
N GLY A 410 3.52 9.39 4.11
CA GLY A 410 4.51 9.95 5.01
C GLY A 410 5.13 11.25 4.48
N PHE A 411 5.50 11.25 3.20
CA PHE A 411 6.05 12.42 2.51
C PHE A 411 5.08 13.58 2.45
N PHE A 412 3.84 13.37 1.97
CA PHE A 412 2.88 14.46 1.83
C PHE A 412 2.44 15.03 3.18
N SER A 413 2.32 14.19 4.21
CA SER A 413 2.06 14.64 5.58
C SER A 413 3.18 15.52 6.13
N CYS A 414 4.45 15.13 5.95
CA CYS A 414 5.59 15.97 6.31
C CYS A 414 5.64 17.27 5.50
N PHE A 415 5.37 17.22 4.19
CA PHE A 415 5.37 18.41 3.34
C PHE A 415 4.31 19.43 3.76
N ILE A 416 3.09 18.97 4.06
CA ILE A 416 2.00 19.83 4.57
C ILE A 416 2.38 20.40 5.93
N PHE A 417 2.90 19.56 6.84
CA PHE A 417 3.35 20.00 8.16
C PHE A 417 4.41 21.09 8.07
N ILE A 418 5.49 20.85 7.33
CA ILE A 418 6.60 21.80 7.15
C ILE A 418 6.10 23.10 6.51
N SER A 419 5.32 23.00 5.43
CA SER A 419 4.77 24.18 4.77
C SER A 419 3.92 24.99 5.74
N LYS A 420 3.16 24.33 6.62
CA LYS A 420 2.37 25.01 7.65
C LYS A 420 3.23 25.65 8.72
N ILE A 421 4.21 24.95 9.31
CA ILE A 421 5.03 25.52 10.39
C ILE A 421 5.82 26.74 9.91
N TYR A 422 6.39 26.68 8.70
CA TYR A 422 7.20 27.78 8.16
C TYR A 422 6.36 28.90 7.55
N SER A 423 5.08 28.66 7.21
CA SER A 423 4.18 29.77 6.84
C SER A 423 3.82 30.68 8.02
N VAL A 424 3.93 30.17 9.25
CA VAL A 424 3.65 30.92 10.49
C VAL A 424 4.88 31.70 10.96
N VAL A 425 6.09 31.23 10.62
CA VAL A 425 7.32 31.95 10.90
C VAL A 425 7.40 33.14 9.94
N LYS A 426 7.09 34.35 10.44
CA LYS A 426 7.38 35.59 9.71
C LYS A 426 8.90 35.73 9.60
N VAL A 427 9.43 35.48 8.41
CA VAL A 427 10.80 35.82 8.05
C VAL A 427 10.65 37.05 7.16
N ASP A 428 10.82 38.23 7.75
CA ASP A 428 10.86 39.50 7.04
C ASP A 428 12.18 39.66 6.27
#